data_AF-V7HUV1-F1
#
_entry.id   AF-V7HUV1-F1
#
_cell.length_a   1.000
_cell.length_b   1.000
_cell.length_c   1.000
_cell.angle_alpha   90.00
_cell.angle_beta   90.00
_cell.angle_gamma   90.00
#
_symmetry.space_group_name_H-M   'P 1'
#
loop_
_entity.id
_entity.type
_entity.pdbx_description
1 polymer ?
#
loop_
_entity_poly.entity_id
_entity_poly.type
_entity_poly.pdbx_seq_one_letter_code
_entity_poly.pdbx_strand_id
1 'polypeptide(L)'
;MLCWLIFSLLFLTMRFQGLRSLFSVAINFVIFLALVQFDVAWNQTYFFWIFALGALIFTGLSLVIVLGFNKQCWVTFSSIIIGTGLGLLLGYGALWLTDSKGLHYEALDMATQDPEQLFFSITLIGLLGAVMDAATDIVSTVFEMKASMPEVSKTQLFKSGHQVGKSIMGPLINVLFLVFFAESFAIGVLYFRTGNTIAYTFEWTMSLGVVQSLISGIGIALVVPTAAFLAAQALGGKKDVSH
;
A
#
# COMPACT_ATOMS: atom_id res chain seq x y z
N MET A 1 6.46 -27.70 10.30
CA MET A 1 7.58 -27.27 11.17
C MET A 1 7.85 -25.77 11.08
N LEU A 2 7.91 -25.17 9.88
CA LEU A 2 8.12 -23.72 9.70
C LEU A 2 7.07 -22.83 10.38
N CYS A 3 5.77 -23.14 10.22
CA CYS A 3 4.71 -22.32 10.83
C CYS A 3 4.81 -22.27 12.35
N TRP A 4 5.12 -23.39 13.01
CA TRP A 4 5.31 -23.44 14.46
C TRP A 4 6.45 -22.54 14.94
N LEU A 5 7.55 -22.48 14.17
CA LEU A 5 8.73 -21.67 14.46
C LEU A 5 8.43 -20.17 14.33
N ILE A 6 7.68 -19.79 13.29
CA ILE A 6 7.22 -18.40 13.08
C ILE A 6 6.28 -17.97 14.21
N PHE A 7 5.29 -18.80 14.56
CA PHE A 7 4.34 -18.50 15.63
C PHE A 7 5.05 -18.35 16.99
N SER A 8 6.00 -19.22 17.31
CA SER A 8 6.71 -19.17 18.58
C SER A 8 7.67 -17.98 18.68
N LEU A 9 8.38 -17.60 17.61
CA LEU A 9 9.23 -16.40 17.58
C LEU A 9 8.41 -15.09 17.70
N LEU A 10 7.29 -15.01 16.99
CA LEU A 10 6.41 -13.83 17.05
C LEU A 10 5.76 -13.70 18.42
N PHE A 11 5.33 -14.81 19.01
CA PHE A 11 4.77 -14.81 20.37
C PHE A 11 5.82 -14.39 21.41
N LEU A 12 7.06 -14.87 21.28
CA LEU A 12 8.16 -14.52 22.19
C LEU A 12 8.51 -13.03 22.12
N THR A 13 8.51 -12.45 20.91
CA THR A 13 9.00 -11.08 20.66
C THR A 13 7.91 -10.01 20.83
N MET A 14 6.70 -10.27 20.34
CA MET A 14 5.62 -9.27 20.24
C MET A 14 4.41 -9.58 21.14
N ARG A 15 4.44 -10.67 21.91
CA ARG A 15 3.38 -11.12 22.84
C ARG A 15 1.98 -11.05 22.18
N PHE A 16 1.04 -10.36 22.80
CA PHE A 16 -0.35 -10.23 22.34
C PHE A 16 -0.52 -9.34 21.10
N GLN A 17 0.40 -8.39 20.85
CA GLN A 17 0.33 -7.53 19.65
C GLN A 17 0.69 -8.34 18.39
N GLY A 18 1.71 -9.20 18.47
CA GLY A 18 2.06 -10.12 17.38
C GLY A 18 0.91 -11.06 17.02
N LEU A 19 0.17 -11.53 18.02
CA LEU A 19 -0.98 -12.41 17.81
C LEU A 19 -2.14 -11.71 17.08
N ARG A 20 -2.38 -10.42 17.37
CA ARG A 20 -3.40 -9.61 16.65
C ARG A 20 -3.02 -9.39 15.19
N SER A 21 -1.74 -9.13 14.91
CA SER A 21 -1.25 -8.97 13.54
C SER A 21 -1.41 -10.27 12.74
N LEU A 22 -1.00 -11.42 13.30
CA LEU A 22 -1.20 -12.73 12.68
C LEU A 22 -2.68 -13.04 12.43
N PHE A 23 -3.55 -12.70 13.38
CA PHE A 23 -4.99 -12.88 13.23
C PHE A 23 -5.55 -12.01 12.10
N SER A 24 -5.10 -10.76 11.98
CA SER A 24 -5.47 -9.88 10.87
C SER A 24 -5.07 -10.46 9.52
N VAL A 25 -3.83 -10.96 9.40
CA VAL A 25 -3.33 -11.59 8.17
C VAL A 25 -4.15 -12.83 7.82
N ALA A 26 -4.46 -13.68 8.80
CA ALA A 26 -5.26 -14.87 8.59
C ALA A 26 -6.67 -14.54 8.10
N ILE A 27 -7.34 -13.54 8.68
CA ILE A 27 -8.66 -13.13 8.21
C ILE A 27 -8.59 -12.53 6.80
N ASN A 28 -7.65 -11.63 6.53
CA ASN A 28 -7.47 -11.06 5.20
C ASN A 28 -7.23 -12.15 4.16
N PHE A 29 -6.46 -13.19 4.49
CA PHE A 29 -6.22 -14.33 3.61
C PHE A 29 -7.51 -15.12 3.34
N VAL A 30 -8.35 -15.34 4.35
CA VAL A 30 -9.66 -16.00 4.16
C VAL A 30 -10.58 -15.17 3.28
N ILE A 31 -10.65 -13.86 3.50
CA ILE A 31 -11.46 -12.96 2.67
C ILE A 31 -10.92 -12.92 1.23
N PHE A 32 -9.60 -12.91 1.05
CA PHE A 32 -8.96 -13.01 -0.26
C PHE A 32 -9.39 -14.27 -1.00
N LEU A 33 -9.35 -15.45 -0.34
CA LEU A 33 -9.82 -16.70 -0.95
C LEU A 33 -11.30 -16.63 -1.31
N ALA A 34 -12.14 -16.02 -0.47
CA ALA A 34 -13.55 -15.83 -0.78
C ALA A 34 -13.75 -14.93 -2.01
N LEU A 35 -13.03 -13.81 -2.10
CA LEU A 35 -13.09 -12.89 -3.25
C LEU A 35 -12.69 -13.59 -4.55
N VAL A 36 -11.63 -14.41 -4.53
CA VAL A 36 -11.22 -15.20 -5.69
C VAL A 36 -12.32 -16.20 -6.09
N GLN A 37 -12.97 -16.87 -5.12
CA GLN A 37 -14.08 -17.77 -5.43
C GLN A 37 -15.29 -17.03 -6.02
N PHE A 38 -15.60 -15.84 -5.52
CA PHE A 38 -16.67 -14.99 -6.06
C PHE A 38 -16.36 -14.53 -7.48
N ASP A 39 -15.13 -14.10 -7.75
CA ASP A 39 -14.69 -13.68 -9.08
C ASP A 39 -14.83 -14.81 -10.11
N VAL A 40 -14.34 -16.02 -9.77
CA VAL A 40 -14.48 -17.21 -10.61
C VAL A 40 -15.95 -17.56 -10.88
N ALA A 41 -16.85 -17.31 -9.94
CA ALA A 41 -18.28 -17.60 -10.10
C ALA A 41 -19.03 -16.53 -10.94
N TRP A 42 -18.59 -15.28 -10.94
CA TRP A 42 -19.28 -14.14 -11.57
C TRP A 42 -18.74 -13.75 -12.96
N ASN A 43 -17.74 -14.48 -13.46
CA ASN A 43 -17.23 -14.44 -14.84
C ASN A 43 -16.79 -13.04 -15.33
N GLN A 44 -15.56 -12.69 -14.97
CA GLN A 44 -14.60 -11.77 -15.60
C GLN A 44 -14.98 -10.29 -15.77
N THR A 45 -16.25 -9.90 -15.72
CA THR A 45 -16.67 -8.56 -16.19
C THR A 45 -16.36 -7.43 -15.18
N TYR A 46 -16.22 -7.75 -13.90
CA TYR A 46 -16.06 -6.75 -12.83
C TYR A 46 -14.83 -6.98 -11.93
N PHE A 47 -13.79 -7.66 -12.46
CA PHE A 47 -12.60 -8.08 -11.73
C PHE A 47 -12.00 -6.95 -10.88
N PHE A 48 -11.69 -5.81 -11.51
CA PHE A 48 -11.10 -4.66 -10.81
C PHE A 48 -11.96 -4.15 -9.64
N TRP A 49 -13.27 -4.05 -9.83
CA TRP A 49 -14.18 -3.53 -8.80
C TRP A 49 -14.33 -4.47 -7.62
N ILE A 50 -14.30 -5.79 -7.85
CA ILE A 50 -14.34 -6.80 -6.78
C ILE A 50 -13.09 -6.67 -5.90
N PHE A 51 -11.90 -6.60 -6.52
CA PHE A 51 -10.65 -6.44 -5.79
C PHE A 51 -10.50 -5.05 -5.15
N ALA A 52 -11.06 -4.00 -5.75
CA ALA A 52 -11.08 -2.67 -5.14
C ALA A 52 -11.96 -2.63 -3.88
N LEU A 53 -13.14 -3.24 -3.91
CA LEU A 53 -13.98 -3.40 -2.73
C LEU A 53 -13.28 -4.26 -1.67
N GLY A 54 -12.65 -5.37 -2.10
CA GLY A 54 -11.84 -6.23 -1.24
C GLY A 54 -10.72 -5.48 -0.53
N ALA A 55 -10.00 -4.63 -1.26
CA ALA A 55 -8.90 -3.81 -0.74
C ALA A 55 -9.40 -2.82 0.34
N LEU A 56 -10.57 -2.20 0.15
CA LEU A 56 -11.20 -1.35 1.16
C LEU A 56 -11.56 -2.14 2.43
N ILE A 57 -12.13 -3.35 2.26
CA ILE A 57 -12.48 -4.24 3.38
C ILE A 57 -11.23 -4.66 4.13
N PHE A 58 -10.16 -5.09 3.43
CA PHE A 58 -8.88 -5.48 4.03
C PHE A 58 -8.30 -4.34 4.86
N THR A 59 -8.28 -3.14 4.30
CA THR A 59 -7.75 -1.95 4.99
C THR A 59 -8.53 -1.67 6.25
N GLY A 60 -9.86 -1.57 6.14
CA GLY A 60 -10.73 -1.26 7.28
C GLY A 60 -10.59 -2.28 8.39
N LEU A 61 -10.66 -3.57 8.04
CA LEU A 61 -10.56 -4.66 9.01
C LEU A 61 -9.18 -4.67 9.69
N SER A 62 -8.11 -4.53 8.91
CA SER A 62 -6.74 -4.54 9.44
C SER A 62 -6.51 -3.39 10.41
N LEU A 63 -6.95 -2.18 10.05
CA LEU A 63 -6.83 -1.02 10.95
C LEU A 63 -7.64 -1.19 12.23
N VAL A 64 -8.86 -1.74 12.15
CA VAL A 64 -9.69 -1.98 13.34
C VAL A 64 -9.05 -3.01 14.27
N ILE A 65 -8.44 -4.07 13.73
CA ILE A 65 -7.77 -5.11 14.53
C ILE A 65 -6.47 -4.57 15.16
N VAL A 66 -5.70 -3.78 14.42
CA VAL A 66 -4.37 -3.30 14.85
C VAL A 66 -4.46 -2.06 15.72
N LEU A 67 -5.13 -0.99 15.25
CA LEU A 67 -5.25 0.29 15.94
C LEU A 67 -6.43 0.36 16.91
N GLY A 68 -7.43 -0.51 16.74
CA GLY A 68 -8.69 -0.44 17.47
C GLY A 68 -9.65 0.59 16.87
N PHE A 69 -10.94 0.47 17.21
CA PHE A 69 -11.97 1.39 16.72
C PHE A 69 -11.93 2.72 17.48
N ASN A 70 -11.19 3.69 16.95
CA ASN A 70 -10.99 5.00 17.56
C ASN A 70 -10.82 6.12 16.49
N LYS A 71 -10.61 7.36 16.93
CA LYS A 71 -10.38 8.50 16.02
C LYS A 71 -9.14 8.32 15.14
N GLN A 72 -8.10 7.67 15.65
CA GLN A 72 -6.87 7.39 14.90
C GLN A 72 -7.18 6.48 13.70
N CYS A 73 -7.92 5.41 13.90
CA CYS A 73 -8.36 4.49 12.85
C CYS A 73 -9.11 5.20 11.71
N TRP A 74 -10.06 6.08 12.03
CA TRP A 74 -10.83 6.82 11.01
C TRP A 74 -9.96 7.80 10.20
N VAL A 75 -9.04 8.48 10.88
CA VAL A 75 -8.09 9.40 10.23
C VAL A 75 -7.14 8.63 9.31
N THR A 76 -6.57 7.52 9.80
CA THR A 76 -5.68 6.66 9.01
C THR A 76 -6.40 6.10 7.80
N PHE A 77 -7.61 5.54 7.98
CA PHE A 77 -8.41 4.98 6.89
C PHE A 77 -8.73 6.02 5.81
N SER A 78 -9.16 7.22 6.21
CA SER A 78 -9.46 8.31 5.27
C SER A 78 -8.21 8.75 4.49
N SER A 79 -7.07 8.80 5.18
CA SER A 79 -5.78 9.15 4.56
C SER A 79 -5.38 8.11 3.52
N ILE A 80 -5.57 6.81 3.81
CA ILE A 80 -5.24 5.72 2.87
C ILE A 80 -6.12 5.77 1.63
N ILE A 81 -7.43 5.99 1.78
CA ILE A 81 -8.34 6.11 0.64
C ILE A 81 -7.93 7.26 -0.27
N ILE A 82 -7.62 8.42 0.32
CA ILE A 82 -7.21 9.60 -0.45
C ILE A 82 -5.85 9.36 -1.13
N GLY A 83 -4.85 8.85 -0.40
CA GLY A 83 -3.52 8.60 -0.94
C GLY A 83 -3.52 7.55 -2.05
N THR A 84 -4.24 6.43 -1.84
CA THR A 84 -4.38 5.34 -2.82
C THR A 84 -5.16 5.81 -4.04
N GLY A 85 -6.30 6.48 -3.82
CA GLY A 85 -7.15 6.98 -4.90
C GLY A 85 -6.44 8.00 -5.78
N LEU A 86 -5.74 8.97 -5.19
CA LEU A 86 -4.96 9.95 -5.95
C LEU A 86 -3.74 9.31 -6.65
N GLY A 87 -3.07 8.36 -5.99
CA GLY A 87 -1.95 7.62 -6.57
C GLY A 87 -2.37 6.87 -7.84
N LEU A 88 -3.48 6.11 -7.77
CA LEU A 88 -4.03 5.42 -8.94
C LEU A 88 -4.52 6.37 -10.02
N LEU A 89 -5.21 7.46 -9.65
CA LEU A 89 -5.72 8.43 -10.62
C LEU A 89 -4.57 9.05 -11.42
N LEU A 90 -3.51 9.49 -10.75
CA LEU A 90 -2.34 10.05 -11.42
C LEU A 90 -1.58 9.00 -12.21
N GLY A 91 -1.46 7.77 -11.69
CA GLY A 91 -0.87 6.64 -12.39
C GLY A 91 -1.59 6.32 -13.70
N TYR A 92 -2.91 6.15 -13.62
CA TYR A 92 -3.78 5.94 -14.78
C TYR A 92 -3.68 7.10 -15.78
N GLY A 93 -3.73 8.35 -15.30
CA GLY A 93 -3.59 9.53 -16.15
C GLY A 93 -2.24 9.58 -16.88
N ALA A 94 -1.14 9.19 -16.23
CA ALA A 94 0.18 9.12 -16.85
C ALA A 94 0.26 8.03 -17.92
N LEU A 95 -0.38 6.88 -17.69
CA LEU A 95 -0.45 5.79 -18.66
C LEU A 95 -1.33 6.14 -19.87
N TRP A 96 -2.45 6.81 -19.61
CA TRP A 96 -3.35 7.30 -20.66
C TRP A 96 -2.65 8.32 -21.56
N LEU A 97 -1.88 9.26 -20.99
CA LEU A 97 -1.12 10.26 -21.76
C LEU A 97 0.02 9.66 -22.58
N THR A 98 0.54 8.49 -22.19
CA THR A 98 1.64 7.82 -22.90
C THR A 98 1.15 6.73 -23.86
N ASP A 99 -0.17 6.55 -24.02
CA ASP A 99 -0.79 5.44 -24.75
C ASP A 99 -0.27 4.06 -24.28
N SER A 100 0.11 3.94 -23.00
CA SER A 100 0.77 2.75 -22.45
C SER A 100 2.00 2.27 -23.24
N LYS A 101 2.71 3.17 -23.94
CA LYS A 101 3.88 2.81 -24.77
C LYS A 101 4.97 2.13 -23.93
N GLY A 102 5.40 0.95 -24.37
CA GLY A 102 6.41 0.14 -23.70
C GLY A 102 5.89 -0.73 -22.55
N LEU A 103 4.56 -0.77 -22.34
CA LEU A 103 3.90 -1.70 -21.44
C LEU A 103 3.25 -2.82 -22.24
N HIS A 104 3.68 -4.04 -21.95
CA HIS A 104 3.07 -5.26 -22.46
C HIS A 104 2.25 -5.85 -21.33
N TYR A 105 0.96 -5.50 -21.24
CA TYR A 105 0.08 -6.03 -20.20
C TYR A 105 -0.03 -7.57 -20.30
N GLU A 106 0.16 -8.11 -21.49
CA GLU A 106 0.20 -9.54 -21.81
C GLU A 106 1.37 -10.27 -21.15
N ALA A 107 2.38 -9.54 -20.66
CA ALA A 107 3.45 -10.12 -19.86
C ALA A 107 2.98 -10.53 -18.45
N LEU A 108 1.76 -10.18 -18.04
CA LEU A 108 1.13 -10.77 -16.85
C LEU A 108 0.85 -12.25 -17.09
N ASP A 109 1.59 -13.09 -16.38
CA ASP A 109 1.45 -14.55 -16.43
C ASP A 109 -0.01 -14.97 -16.24
N MET A 110 -0.50 -15.83 -17.15
CA MET A 110 -1.82 -16.47 -17.07
C MET A 110 -3.00 -15.48 -16.95
N ALA A 111 -2.95 -14.35 -17.66
CA ALA A 111 -4.11 -13.49 -17.84
C ALA A 111 -5.23 -14.23 -18.61
N THR A 112 -6.11 -14.90 -17.87
CA THR A 112 -7.43 -15.35 -18.34
C THR A 112 -8.48 -14.23 -18.26
N GLN A 113 -8.07 -13.09 -17.69
CA GLN A 113 -8.79 -11.84 -17.53
C GLN A 113 -8.26 -10.81 -18.52
N ASP A 114 -8.96 -9.67 -18.63
CA ASP A 114 -8.42 -8.47 -19.26
C ASP A 114 -7.08 -8.08 -18.57
N PRO A 115 -5.94 -8.13 -19.30
CA PRO A 115 -4.61 -7.86 -18.74
C PRO A 115 -4.48 -6.46 -18.12
N GLU A 116 -5.21 -5.48 -18.65
CA GLU A 116 -5.20 -4.11 -18.13
C GLU A 116 -5.89 -4.05 -16.76
N GLN A 117 -7.07 -4.70 -16.63
CA GLN A 117 -7.77 -4.76 -15.34
C GLN A 117 -6.97 -5.51 -14.29
N LEU A 118 -6.28 -6.58 -14.68
CA LEU A 118 -5.42 -7.34 -13.80
C LEU A 118 -4.24 -6.49 -13.31
N PHE A 119 -3.60 -5.73 -14.22
CA PHE A 119 -2.52 -4.81 -13.87
C PHE A 119 -2.96 -3.76 -12.84
N PHE A 120 -4.09 -3.10 -13.07
CA PHE A 120 -4.59 -2.08 -12.12
C PHE A 120 -5.02 -2.69 -10.78
N SER A 121 -5.50 -3.94 -10.77
CA SER A 121 -5.87 -4.62 -9.53
C SER A 121 -4.64 -4.98 -8.68
N ILE A 122 -3.60 -5.53 -9.30
CA ILE A 122 -2.33 -5.84 -8.61
C ILE A 122 -1.67 -4.52 -8.15
N THR A 123 -1.71 -3.49 -8.98
CA THR A 123 -1.21 -2.16 -8.64
C THR A 123 -1.95 -1.55 -7.45
N LEU A 124 -3.28 -1.65 -7.42
CA LEU A 124 -4.09 -1.18 -6.30
C LEU A 124 -3.71 -1.88 -4.99
N ILE A 125 -3.57 -3.20 -5.00
CA ILE A 125 -3.22 -3.99 -3.80
C ILE A 125 -1.83 -3.60 -3.31
N GLY A 126 -0.83 -3.53 -4.20
CA GLY A 126 0.54 -3.16 -3.85
C GLY A 126 0.66 -1.72 -3.31
N LEU A 127 0.01 -0.77 -3.99
CA LEU A 127 -0.06 0.63 -3.57
C LEU A 127 -0.73 0.75 -2.20
N LEU A 128 -1.85 0.07 -1.99
CA LEU A 128 -2.60 0.14 -0.75
C LEU A 128 -1.76 -0.31 0.45
N GLY A 129 -0.99 -1.39 0.29
CA GLY A 129 -0.10 -1.89 1.36
C GLY A 129 0.93 -0.84 1.79
N ALA A 130 1.63 -0.25 0.83
CA ALA A 130 2.66 0.75 1.16
C ALA A 130 2.09 2.07 1.67
N VAL A 131 0.93 2.50 1.15
CA VAL A 131 0.20 3.68 1.64
C VAL A 131 -0.34 3.43 3.05
N MET A 132 -0.79 2.22 3.35
CA MET A 132 -1.28 1.83 4.67
C MET A 132 -0.18 1.91 5.73
N ASP A 133 1.01 1.41 5.43
CA ASP A 133 2.17 1.50 6.34
C ASP A 133 2.54 2.98 6.59
N ALA A 134 2.72 3.76 5.52
CA ALA A 134 3.06 5.18 5.64
C ALA A 134 2.01 5.99 6.42
N ALA A 135 0.73 5.80 6.12
CA ALA A 135 -0.35 6.50 6.82
C ALA A 135 -0.43 6.11 8.29
N THR A 136 -0.28 4.82 8.59
CA THR A 136 -0.35 4.33 9.97
C THR A 136 0.78 4.89 10.82
N ASP A 137 2.00 4.90 10.32
CA ASP A 137 3.16 5.44 11.04
C ASP A 137 3.04 6.94 11.30
N ILE A 138 2.64 7.71 10.28
CA ILE A 138 2.48 9.16 10.39
C ILE A 138 1.36 9.49 11.38
N VAL A 139 0.17 8.90 11.21
CA VAL A 139 -0.97 9.22 12.06
C VAL A 139 -0.71 8.77 13.49
N SER A 140 -0.14 7.59 13.71
CA SER A 140 0.17 7.09 15.06
C SER A 140 1.17 8.00 15.77
N THR A 141 2.24 8.40 15.08
CA THR A 141 3.25 9.31 15.65
C THR A 141 2.66 10.67 16.04
N VAL A 142 1.79 11.23 15.19
CA VAL A 142 1.14 12.53 15.49
C VAL A 142 0.14 12.41 16.65
N PHE A 143 -0.60 11.29 16.73
CA PHE A 143 -1.51 11.01 17.85
C PHE A 143 -0.75 10.82 19.17
N GLU A 144 0.37 10.09 19.16
CA GLU A 144 1.24 9.92 20.32
C GLU A 144 1.90 11.24 20.76
N MET A 145 2.33 12.06 19.81
CA MET A 145 2.86 13.40 20.09
C MET A 145 1.83 14.27 20.81
N LYS A 146 0.56 14.23 20.37
CA LYS A 146 -0.52 15.00 21.01
C LYS A 146 -0.88 14.46 22.39
N ALA A 147 -0.83 13.13 22.57
CA ALA A 147 -1.09 12.49 23.86
C ALA A 147 0.01 12.81 24.89
N SER A 148 1.27 12.86 24.46
CA SER A 148 2.42 13.19 25.32
C SER A 148 2.56 14.70 25.58
N MET A 149 2.21 15.54 24.61
CA MET A 149 2.31 17.00 24.71
C MET A 149 0.99 17.67 24.28
N PRO A 150 0.02 17.84 25.20
CA PRO A 150 -1.31 18.39 24.87
C PRO A 150 -1.28 19.83 24.37
N GLU A 151 -0.25 20.59 24.73
CA GLU A 151 -0.04 22.01 24.37
C GLU A 151 0.32 22.23 22.89
N VAL A 152 0.74 21.18 22.16
CA VAL A 152 1.26 21.30 20.78
C VAL A 152 0.21 21.87 19.83
N SER A 153 0.63 22.84 19.01
CA SER A 153 -0.23 23.52 18.05
C SER A 153 -0.47 22.69 16.78
N LYS A 154 -1.53 23.00 16.03
CA LYS A 154 -1.87 22.26 14.80
C LYS A 154 -0.73 22.31 13.78
N THR A 155 -0.07 23.47 13.67
CA THR A 155 1.05 23.69 12.76
C THR A 155 2.23 22.79 13.11
N GLN A 156 2.50 22.62 14.41
CA GLN A 156 3.56 21.73 14.89
C GLN A 156 3.22 20.25 14.64
N LEU A 157 1.97 19.83 14.87
CA LEU A 157 1.51 18.48 14.55
C LEU A 157 1.68 18.17 13.05
N PHE A 158 1.26 19.08 12.18
CA PHE A 158 1.43 18.92 10.74
C PHE A 158 2.90 18.82 10.34
N LYS A 159 3.76 19.73 10.84
CA LYS A 159 5.20 19.70 10.55
C LYS A 159 5.86 18.41 11.03
N SER A 160 5.49 17.93 12.22
CA SER A 160 5.99 16.67 12.76
C SER A 160 5.58 15.48 11.89
N GLY A 161 4.28 15.35 11.59
CA GLY A 161 3.78 14.27 10.72
C GLY A 161 4.41 14.29 9.32
N HIS A 162 4.58 15.49 8.75
CA HIS A 162 5.24 15.64 7.45
C HIS A 162 6.72 15.26 7.49
N GLN A 163 7.44 15.62 8.57
CA GLN A 163 8.84 15.25 8.75
C GLN A 163 9.02 13.74 8.93
N VAL A 164 8.13 13.09 9.69
CA VAL A 164 8.10 11.62 9.84
C VAL A 164 7.86 10.96 8.48
N GLY A 165 6.83 11.41 7.75
CA GLY A 165 6.52 10.89 6.43
C GLY A 165 7.69 11.02 5.45
N LYS A 166 8.38 12.16 5.44
CA LYS A 166 9.60 12.37 4.64
C LYS A 166 10.72 11.40 5.01
N SER A 167 10.85 11.06 6.29
CA SER A 167 11.89 10.14 6.76
C SER A 167 11.64 8.67 6.37
N ILE A 168 10.37 8.26 6.28
CA ILE A 168 10.01 6.86 5.95
C ILE A 168 9.75 6.64 4.45
N MET A 169 9.47 7.71 3.69
CA MET A 169 9.14 7.63 2.26
C MET A 169 10.22 6.94 1.43
N GLY A 170 11.49 7.32 1.61
CA GLY A 170 12.62 6.74 0.88
C GLY A 170 12.77 5.22 1.11
N PRO A 171 12.83 4.77 2.38
CA PRO A 171 12.82 3.35 2.71
C PRO A 171 11.64 2.58 2.11
N LEU A 172 10.41 3.09 2.20
CA LEU A 172 9.21 2.41 1.67
C LEU A 172 9.25 2.24 0.16
N ILE A 173 9.66 3.28 -0.58
CA ILE A 173 9.83 3.19 -2.04
C ILE A 173 10.88 2.14 -2.39
N ASN A 174 12.01 2.11 -1.67
CA ASN A 174 13.06 1.11 -1.91
C ASN A 174 12.56 -0.32 -1.64
N VAL A 175 11.77 -0.53 -0.59
CA VAL A 175 11.16 -1.84 -0.29
C VAL A 175 10.24 -2.27 -1.42
N LEU A 176 9.40 -1.38 -1.95
CA LEU A 176 8.54 -1.68 -3.10
C LEU A 176 9.33 -2.10 -4.33
N PHE A 177 10.39 -1.35 -4.67
CA PHE A 177 11.28 -1.73 -5.76
C PHE A 177 11.92 -3.10 -5.52
N LEU A 178 12.40 -3.38 -4.31
CA LEU A 178 13.01 -4.66 -3.97
C LEU A 178 12.04 -5.83 -4.08
N VAL A 179 10.77 -5.67 -3.66
CA VAL A 179 9.73 -6.70 -3.81
C VAL A 179 9.52 -7.03 -5.28
N PHE A 180 9.30 -6.02 -6.10
CA PHE A 180 9.14 -6.20 -7.54
C PHE A 180 10.40 -6.84 -8.19
N PHE A 181 11.60 -6.38 -7.83
CA PHE A 181 12.84 -6.96 -8.34
C PHE A 181 12.95 -8.44 -7.97
N ALA A 182 12.56 -8.82 -6.76
CA ALA A 182 12.54 -10.20 -6.31
C ALA A 182 11.52 -11.04 -7.09
N GLU A 183 10.33 -10.51 -7.36
CA GLU A 183 9.29 -11.16 -8.17
C GLU A 183 9.78 -11.42 -9.60
N SER A 184 10.45 -10.45 -10.22
CA SER A 184 10.90 -10.52 -11.61
C SER A 184 12.24 -11.24 -11.78
N PHE A 185 12.94 -11.53 -10.69
CA PHE A 185 14.34 -12.00 -10.71
C PHE A 185 14.50 -13.32 -11.48
N ALA A 186 13.67 -14.32 -11.17
CA ALA A 186 13.80 -15.65 -11.75
C ALA A 186 13.58 -15.66 -13.27
N ILE A 187 12.53 -14.96 -13.72
CA ILE A 187 12.20 -14.84 -15.15
C ILE A 187 13.24 -13.98 -15.88
N GLY A 188 13.70 -12.89 -15.27
CA GLY A 188 14.78 -12.08 -15.83
C GLY A 188 16.06 -12.89 -16.05
N VAL A 189 16.47 -13.69 -15.07
CA VAL A 189 17.63 -14.59 -15.21
C VAL A 189 17.42 -15.62 -16.32
N LEU A 190 16.20 -16.17 -16.47
CA LEU A 190 15.89 -17.10 -17.55
C LEU A 190 16.07 -16.43 -18.92
N TYR A 191 15.57 -15.21 -19.10
CA TYR A 191 15.69 -14.47 -20.36
C TYR A 191 17.15 -14.16 -20.71
N PHE A 192 17.96 -13.80 -19.72
CA PHE A 192 19.39 -13.62 -19.93
C PHE A 192 20.08 -14.92 -20.33
N ARG A 193 19.68 -16.06 -19.74
CA ARG A 193 20.23 -17.38 -20.10
C ARG A 193 19.85 -17.83 -21.51
N THR A 194 18.72 -17.38 -22.04
CA THR A 194 18.30 -17.69 -23.42
C THR A 194 18.92 -16.76 -24.47
N GLY A 195 19.80 -15.84 -24.06
CA GLY A 195 20.50 -14.93 -24.97
C GLY A 195 19.69 -13.70 -25.39
N ASN A 196 18.60 -13.38 -24.68
CA ASN A 196 17.83 -12.17 -24.94
C ASN A 196 18.62 -10.90 -24.57
N THR A 197 18.31 -9.80 -25.25
CA THR A 197 18.93 -8.50 -24.95
C THR A 197 18.44 -7.96 -23.61
N ILE A 198 19.21 -7.06 -23.00
CA ILE A 198 18.82 -6.37 -21.76
C ILE A 198 17.51 -5.60 -21.97
N ALA A 199 17.38 -4.88 -23.09
CA ALA A 199 16.18 -4.11 -23.41
C ALA A 199 14.94 -5.00 -23.50
N TYR A 200 15.02 -6.11 -24.24
CA TYR A 200 13.91 -7.05 -24.38
C TYR A 200 13.55 -7.71 -23.05
N THR A 201 14.56 -8.11 -22.26
CA THR A 201 14.34 -8.69 -20.94
C THR A 201 13.63 -7.70 -20.03
N PHE A 202 14.06 -6.44 -20.00
CA PHE A 202 13.44 -5.41 -19.18
C PHE A 202 11.99 -5.15 -19.59
N GLU A 203 11.73 -5.02 -20.89
CA GLU A 203 10.40 -4.76 -21.45
C GLU A 203 9.39 -5.85 -21.09
N TRP A 204 9.80 -7.12 -21.15
CA TRP A 204 8.93 -8.28 -20.94
C TRP A 204 8.88 -8.81 -19.51
N THR A 205 9.82 -8.43 -18.64
CA THR A 205 9.86 -8.97 -17.27
C THR A 205 9.75 -7.91 -16.19
N MET A 206 10.13 -6.67 -16.48
CA MET A 206 10.34 -5.63 -15.46
C MET A 206 9.50 -4.37 -15.67
N SER A 207 9.12 -4.05 -16.91
CA SER A 207 8.42 -2.80 -17.25
C SER A 207 7.17 -2.56 -16.40
N LEU A 208 6.27 -3.56 -16.33
CA LEU A 208 5.02 -3.46 -15.56
C LEU A 208 5.28 -3.18 -14.07
N GLY A 209 6.19 -3.92 -13.44
CA GLY A 209 6.43 -3.75 -12.01
C GLY A 209 7.22 -2.49 -11.66
N VAL A 210 8.04 -1.95 -12.58
CA VAL A 210 8.61 -0.59 -12.45
C VAL A 210 7.49 0.44 -12.47
N VAL A 211 6.57 0.37 -13.43
CA VAL A 211 5.43 1.29 -13.51
C VAL A 211 4.56 1.18 -12.26
N GLN A 212 4.24 -0.03 -11.80
CA GLN A 212 3.52 -0.27 -10.56
C GLN A 212 4.24 0.37 -9.34
N SER A 213 5.56 0.22 -9.26
CA SER A 213 6.37 0.81 -8.18
C SER A 213 6.35 2.34 -8.23
N LEU A 214 6.36 2.94 -9.43
CA LEU A 214 6.25 4.39 -9.61
C LEU A 214 4.87 4.90 -9.18
N ILE A 215 3.79 4.23 -9.59
CA ILE A 215 2.42 4.57 -9.16
C ILE A 215 2.32 4.47 -7.64
N SER A 216 2.90 3.42 -7.05
CA SER A 216 2.95 3.23 -5.61
C SER A 216 3.72 4.34 -4.90
N GLY A 217 4.87 4.74 -5.46
CA GLY A 217 5.68 5.85 -4.96
C GLY A 217 4.96 7.21 -4.99
N ILE A 218 4.17 7.48 -6.04
CA ILE A 218 3.30 8.67 -6.12
C ILE A 218 2.27 8.65 -4.99
N GLY A 219 1.62 7.50 -4.75
CA GLY A 219 0.66 7.38 -3.66
C GLY A 219 1.29 7.58 -2.28
N ILE A 220 2.51 7.08 -2.04
CA ILE A 220 3.27 7.37 -0.80
C ILE A 220 3.56 8.87 -0.70
N ALA A 221 4.03 9.49 -1.77
CA ALA A 221 4.34 10.93 -1.78
C ALA A 221 3.11 11.78 -1.42
N LEU A 222 1.92 11.36 -1.84
CA LEU A 222 0.65 12.03 -1.58
C LEU A 222 0.04 11.69 -0.22
N VAL A 223 0.26 10.47 0.29
CA VAL A 223 -0.26 10.10 1.61
C VAL A 223 0.47 10.85 2.72
N VAL A 224 1.77 11.16 2.54
CA VAL A 224 2.56 11.89 3.54
C VAL A 224 1.93 13.23 3.94
N PRO A 225 1.66 14.19 3.03
CA PRO A 225 1.03 15.45 3.39
C PRO A 225 -0.44 15.28 3.81
N THR A 226 -1.18 14.34 3.21
CA THR A 226 -2.61 14.16 3.51
C THR A 226 -2.83 13.55 4.89
N ALA A 227 -2.07 12.53 5.27
CA ALA A 227 -2.10 11.92 6.59
C ALA A 227 -1.69 12.92 7.69
N ALA A 228 -0.61 13.67 7.46
CA ALA A 228 -0.17 14.71 8.40
C ALA A 228 -1.22 15.79 8.59
N PHE A 229 -1.87 16.23 7.50
CA PHE A 229 -2.92 17.24 7.52
C PHE A 229 -4.17 16.75 8.26
N LEU A 230 -4.68 15.56 7.90
CA LEU A 230 -5.88 15.00 8.51
C LEU A 230 -5.68 14.69 10.00
N ALA A 231 -4.50 14.17 10.39
CA ALA A 231 -4.17 13.95 11.80
C ALA A 231 -4.14 15.26 12.59
N ALA A 232 -3.46 16.29 12.08
CA ALA A 232 -3.40 17.60 12.73
C ALA A 232 -4.79 18.26 12.83
N GLN A 233 -5.65 18.09 11.81
CA GLN A 233 -7.00 18.62 11.80
C GLN A 233 -7.90 17.90 12.82
N ALA A 234 -7.84 16.56 12.87
CA ALA A 234 -8.68 15.74 13.73
C ALA A 234 -8.34 15.87 15.23
N LEU A 235 -7.06 16.02 15.56
CA LEU A 235 -6.60 16.20 16.94
C LEU A 235 -6.81 17.62 17.46
N GLY A 236 -6.88 18.59 16.55
CA GLY A 236 -6.98 20.00 16.91
C GLY A 236 -5.72 20.53 17.63
N GLY A 237 -5.77 21.81 18.00
CA GLY A 237 -4.66 22.51 18.66
C GLY A 237 -5.09 23.93 19.02
N LYS A 238 -4.51 24.49 20.09
CA LYS A 238 -4.65 25.92 20.42
C LYS A 238 -4.24 26.70 19.15
N LYS A 239 -5.04 27.69 18.74
CA LYS A 239 -4.65 28.59 17.63
C LYS A 239 -3.31 29.20 18.01
N ASP A 240 -2.32 29.15 17.10
CA ASP A 240 -1.09 29.91 17.27
C ASP A 240 -1.52 31.38 17.48
N VAL A 241 -1.33 31.89 18.70
CA VAL A 241 -1.46 33.32 18.96
C VAL A 241 -0.21 33.92 18.32
N SER A 242 -0.36 34.38 17.08
CA SER A 242 0.66 35.18 16.40
C SER A 242 0.89 36.43 17.25
N HIS A 243 2.05 36.50 17.90
CA HIS A 243 2.64 37.76 18.36
C HIS A 243 3.53 38.32 17.25
#